data_AF-A0AAC9RRF4-F1
#
_entry.id   AF-A0AAC9RRF4-F1
#
_cell.length_a   1.000
_cell.length_b   1.000
_cell.length_c   1.000
_cell.angle_alpha   90.00
_cell.angle_beta   90.00
_cell.angle_gamma   90.00
#
_symmetry.space_group_name_H-M   'P 1'
#
loop_
_entity.id
_entity.type
_entity.pdbx_description
1 polymer ?
#
loop_
_entity_poly.entity_id
_entity_poly.type
_entity_poly.pdbx_seq_one_letter_code
_entity_poly.pdbx_strand_id
1 'polypeptide(L)' 'MTNEENKFEQLKGNVKETVGNATNNESLENEGKSDKLSGKAKEAVENVKDKANDIIDKFKK' A
#
# COMPACT_ATOMS: atom_id res chain seq x y z
N MET A 1 -35.98 7.53 -22.59
CA MET A 1 -34.97 6.91 -21.70
C MET A 1 -35.71 5.88 -20.88
N THR A 2 -35.69 4.64 -21.34
CA THR A 2 -36.62 3.58 -20.96
C THR A 2 -36.24 2.96 -19.61
N ASN A 3 -37.24 2.50 -18.86
CA ASN A 3 -37.11 1.95 -17.51
C ASN A 3 -36.15 0.75 -17.36
N GLU A 4 -35.64 0.20 -18.46
CA GLU A 4 -34.70 -0.93 -18.48
C GLU A 4 -33.26 -0.49 -18.18
N GLU A 5 -32.82 0.68 -18.66
CA GLU A 5 -31.50 1.23 -18.38
C GLU A 5 -31.32 1.50 -16.88
N ASN A 6 -32.37 1.98 -16.21
CA ASN A 6 -32.35 2.25 -14.78
C ASN A 6 -32.18 0.97 -13.93
N LYS A 7 -32.84 -0.14 -14.30
CA LYS A 7 -32.72 -1.40 -13.56
C LYS A 7 -31.37 -2.07 -13.77
N PHE A 8 -30.85 -2.01 -15.01
CA PHE A 8 -29.54 -2.56 -15.34
C PHE A 8 -28.41 -1.79 -14.64
N GLU A 9 -28.47 -0.46 -14.65
CA GLU A 9 -27.50 0.39 -13.96
C GLU A 9 -27.56 0.21 -12.44
N GLN A 10 -28.75 0.04 -11.84
CA GLN A 10 -28.88 -0.29 -10.41
C GLN A 10 -28.32 -1.67 -10.06
N LEU A 11 -28.58 -2.70 -10.88
CA LEU A 11 -28.04 -4.05 -10.64
C LEU A 11 -26.51 -4.08 -10.76
N LYS A 12 -25.97 -3.41 -11.78
CA LYS A 12 -24.53 -3.27 -12.00
C LYS A 12 -23.86 -2.47 -10.89
N GLY A 13 -24.53 -1.42 -10.39
CA GLY A 13 -24.13 -0.67 -9.20
C GLY A 13 -24.03 -1.56 -7.97
N ASN A 14 -25.10 -2.29 -7.65
CA ASN A 14 -25.13 -3.21 -6.50
C ASN A 14 -24.08 -4.33 -6.59
N VAL A 15 -23.84 -4.89 -7.78
CA VAL A 15 -22.80 -5.91 -7.97
C VAL A 15 -21.42 -5.31 -7.78
N LYS A 16 -21.13 -4.14 -8.33
CA LYS A 16 -19.84 -3.46 -8.13
C LYS A 16 -19.62 -3.04 -6.68
N GLU A 17 -20.66 -2.58 -6.00
CA GLU A 17 -20.58 -2.17 -4.60
C GLU A 17 -20.43 -3.39 -3.69
N THR A 18 -21.12 -4.49 -3.98
CA THR A 18 -20.99 -5.76 -3.26
C THR A 18 -19.63 -6.39 -3.50
N VAL A 19 -19.13 -6.44 -4.74
CA VAL A 19 -17.80 -6.97 -5.05
C VAL A 19 -16.72 -6.04 -4.51
N GLY A 20 -16.89 -4.72 -4.57
CA GLY A 20 -15.96 -3.74 -4.01
C GLY A 20 -15.86 -3.80 -2.50
N ASN A 21 -17.00 -3.91 -1.79
CA ASN A 21 -17.04 -4.11 -0.34
C ASN A 21 -16.60 -5.52 0.06
N ALA A 22 -16.97 -6.56 -0.68
CA ALA A 22 -16.61 -7.94 -0.35
C ALA A 22 -15.15 -8.26 -0.67
N THR A 23 -14.58 -7.63 -1.71
CA THR A 23 -13.13 -7.67 -2.02
C THR A 23 -12.37 -6.65 -1.19
N ASN A 24 -12.98 -6.13 -0.10
CA ASN A 24 -12.46 -5.19 0.88
C ASN A 24 -10.94 -5.17 0.85
N ASN A 25 -10.36 -4.27 0.05
CA ASN A 25 -8.95 -4.36 -0.28
C ASN A 25 -8.09 -3.80 0.87
N GLU A 26 -8.59 -3.90 2.10
CA GLU A 26 -7.84 -3.86 3.34
C GLU A 26 -6.70 -4.88 3.33
N SER A 27 -6.79 -5.98 2.58
CA SER A 27 -5.69 -6.95 2.45
C SER A 27 -4.51 -6.42 1.63
N LEU A 28 -4.70 -5.82 0.44
CA LEU A 28 -3.59 -5.13 -0.25
C LEU A 28 -3.16 -3.85 0.49
N GLU A 29 -4.09 -3.15 1.14
CA GLU A 29 -3.75 -1.91 1.84
C GLU A 29 -2.94 -2.17 3.12
N ASN A 30 -3.18 -3.27 3.84
CA ASN A 30 -2.39 -3.66 5.01
C ASN A 30 -1.04 -4.30 4.67
N GLU A 31 -0.96 -5.17 3.66
CA GLU A 31 0.34 -5.67 3.18
C GLU A 31 1.18 -4.53 2.62
N GLY A 32 0.59 -3.65 1.81
CA GLY A 32 1.27 -2.49 1.24
C GLY A 32 1.73 -1.46 2.28
N LYS A 33 1.01 -1.30 3.40
CA LYS A 33 1.43 -0.43 4.52
C LYS A 33 2.52 -1.07 5.38
N SER A 34 2.44 -2.37 5.68
CA SER A 34 3.48 -3.07 6.43
C SER A 34 4.80 -3.14 5.65
N ASP A 35 4.75 -3.42 4.35
CA ASP A 35 5.96 -3.44 3.51
C ASP A 35 6.54 -2.05 3.32
N LYS A 36 5.72 -1.00 3.15
CA LYS A 36 6.22 0.39 3.12
C LYS A 36 6.85 0.81 4.44
N LEU A 37 6.30 0.38 5.58
CA LEU A 37 6.83 0.72 6.89
C LEU A 37 8.16 0.00 7.16
N SER A 38 8.22 -1.29 6.85
CA SER A 38 9.42 -2.12 6.99
C SER A 38 10.53 -1.66 6.04
N GLY A 39 10.19 -1.34 4.79
CA GLY A 39 11.11 -0.76 3.81
C GLY A 39 11.73 0.55 4.29
N LYS A 40 10.90 1.51 4.73
CA LYS A 40 11.39 2.79 5.26
C LYS A 40 12.24 2.63 6.53
N ALA A 41 11.89 1.70 7.42
CA ALA A 41 12.66 1.43 8.62
C ALA A 41 14.03 0.83 8.30
N LYS A 42 14.10 -0.13 7.37
CA LYS A 42 15.37 -0.71 6.89
C LYS A 42 16.25 0.33 6.21
N GLU A 43 15.68 1.14 5.32
CA GLU A 43 16.42 2.18 4.59
C GLU A 43 16.99 3.25 5.54
N ALA A 44 16.27 3.61 6.61
CA ALA A 44 16.75 4.51 7.64
C ALA A 44 17.89 3.90 8.47
N VAL A 45 17.77 2.62 8.84
CA VAL A 45 18.80 1.90 9.60
C VAL A 45 20.07 1.70 8.77
N GLU A 46 19.95 1.32 7.49
CA GLU A 46 21.09 1.19 6.58
C GLU A 46 21.79 2.53 6.37
N ASN A 47 21.06 3.61 6.08
CA ASN A 47 21.66 4.94 5.94
C ASN A 47 22.41 5.41 7.19
N VAL A 48 21.89 5.13 8.39
CA VAL A 48 22.58 5.46 9.65
C VAL A 48 23.82 4.60 9.83
N LYS A 49 23.74 3.31 9.53
CA LYS A 49 24.86 2.37 9.66
C LYS A 49 25.98 2.68 8.68
N ASP A 50 25.65 3.01 7.44
CA ASP A 50 26.63 3.41 6.41
C ASP A 50 27.33 4.71 6.79
N LYS A 51 26.57 5.74 7.23
CA LYS A 51 27.18 6.99 7.73
C LYS A 51 28.09 6.75 8.93
N ALA A 52 27.69 5.88 9.86
CA ALA A 52 28.51 5.54 11.02
C ALA A 52 29.80 4.81 10.60
N ASN A 53 29.72 3.85 9.68
CA ASN A 53 30.87 3.15 9.14
C ASN A 53 31.82 4.10 8.41
N ASP A 54 31.31 4.99 7.55
CA ASP A 54 32.10 6.01 6.85
C ASP A 54 32.88 6.92 7.81
N ILE A 55 32.23 7.33 8.91
CA ILE A 55 32.87 8.15 9.93
C ILE A 55 33.95 7.35 10.65
N ILE A 56 33.64 6.12 11.10
CA ILE A 56 34.59 5.26 11.78
C ILE A 56 35.81 4.99 10.89
N ASP A 57 35.60 4.72 9.60
CA ASP A 57 36.68 4.43 8.64
C ASP A 57 37.57 5.65 8.39
N LYS A 58 36.98 6.86 8.34
CA LYS A 58 37.74 8.12 8.31
C LYS A 58 38.57 8.37 9.57
N PHE A 59 38.13 7.91 10.74
CA PHE A 59 38.87 8.04 12.00
C PHE A 59 39.92 6.94 12.19
N LYS A 60 39.76 5.80 11.52
CA LYS A 60 40.68 4.66 11.60
C LYS A 60 41.87 4.77 10.64
N LYS A 61 41.73 5.57 9.58
CA LYS A 61 42.78 5.90 8.61
C LYS A 61 43.60 7.10 9.05
#